data_AF-A0A1V8U588-F1
#
_entry.id   AF-A0A1V8U588-F1
#
_cell.length_a   1.000
_cell.length_b   1.000
_cell.length_c   1.000
_cell.angle_alpha   90.00
_cell.angle_beta   90.00
_cell.angle_gamma   90.00
#
_symmetry.space_group_name_H-M   'P 1'
#
loop_
_entity.id
_entity.type
_entity.pdbx_description
1 polymer ?
#
loop_
_entity_poly.entity_id
_entity_poly.type
_entity_poly.pdbx_seq_one_letter_code
_entity_poly.pdbx_strand_id
1 'polypeptide(L)'
;MAFDDTTLESKYALARMRVRSGTQVSTRTTQVISKLTSPTPEAASPAIVVLQASNRDANKLITVTEIAKRDVLLKGIKVFQYTSLSSLMIDVERKPAPKPPTANAAGDGDGEVSDDAFQTTGEAYIKSLGPKKRAVPVLTVYLAARPVKELKAEFG
;
A
#
# COMPACT_ATOMS: atom_id res chain seq x y z
N MET A 1 -9.12 7.47 -10.09
CA MET A 1 -9.27 8.66 -9.23
C MET A 1 -9.22 8.21 -7.79
N ALA A 2 -8.60 8.99 -6.89
CA ALA A 2 -8.71 8.71 -5.46
C ALA A 2 -10.12 9.14 -5.02
N PHE A 3 -10.80 8.30 -4.24
CA PHE A 3 -12.10 8.65 -3.67
C PHE A 3 -11.93 9.87 -2.75
N ASP A 4 -12.82 10.84 -2.91
CA ASP A 4 -12.76 12.10 -2.16
C ASP A 4 -13.36 11.90 -0.76
N ASP A 5 -12.47 11.75 0.21
CA ASP A 5 -12.85 11.52 1.60
C ASP A 5 -13.50 12.74 2.28
N THR A 6 -13.49 13.93 1.67
CA THR A 6 -14.04 15.16 2.29
C THR A 6 -15.51 14.99 2.70
N THR A 7 -16.28 14.27 1.88
CA THR A 7 -17.69 13.97 2.18
C THR A 7 -17.82 13.06 3.40
N LEU A 8 -16.90 12.09 3.57
CA LEU A 8 -16.88 11.23 4.75
C LEU A 8 -16.47 11.97 6.02
N GLU A 9 -15.47 12.86 5.92
CA GLU A 9 -14.98 13.64 7.07
C GLU A 9 -16.06 14.55 7.67
N SER A 10 -17.00 15.01 6.85
CA SER A 10 -18.13 15.82 7.34
C SER A 10 -19.16 15.04 8.17
N LYS A 11 -19.24 13.71 7.99
CA LYS A 11 -20.29 12.85 8.58
C LYS A 11 -19.77 11.85 9.60
N TYR A 12 -18.49 11.49 9.51
CA TYR A 12 -17.89 10.37 10.23
C TYR A 12 -16.60 10.79 10.92
N ALA A 13 -16.34 10.19 12.08
CA ALA A 13 -15.06 10.35 12.76
C ALA A 13 -14.02 9.42 12.10
N LEU A 14 -13.22 9.96 11.18
CA LEU A 14 -12.20 9.18 10.47
C LEU A 14 -10.92 9.00 11.31
N ALA A 15 -10.53 7.76 11.57
CA ALA A 15 -9.26 7.40 12.16
C ALA A 15 -8.33 6.80 11.10
N ARG A 16 -7.45 7.64 10.53
CA ARG A 16 -6.53 7.26 9.45
C ARG A 16 -5.25 6.65 10.00
N MET A 17 -4.87 5.49 9.46
CA MET A 17 -3.68 4.75 9.88
C MET A 17 -2.96 4.17 8.66
N ARG A 18 -1.64 4.39 8.58
CA ARG A 18 -0.81 3.73 7.56
C ARG A 18 -0.15 2.49 8.12
N VAL A 19 -0.14 1.43 7.32
CA VAL A 19 0.62 0.20 7.58
C VAL A 19 1.86 0.21 6.68
N ARG A 20 3.02 0.07 7.31
CA ARG A 20 4.34 0.05 6.66
C ARG A 20 5.18 -1.11 7.19
N SER A 21 6.34 -1.34 6.57
CA SER A 21 7.28 -2.39 6.98
C SER A 21 7.68 -2.32 8.47
N GLY A 22 7.82 -1.12 9.03
CA GLY A 22 8.10 -0.91 10.47
C GLY A 22 6.87 -0.99 11.39
N THR A 23 5.65 -1.10 10.86
CA THR A 23 4.45 -1.22 11.70
C THR A 23 4.41 -2.58 12.38
N GLN A 24 4.36 -2.58 13.71
CA GLN A 24 4.09 -3.78 14.50
C GLN A 24 2.61 -4.15 14.37
N VAL A 25 2.33 -5.41 14.03
CA VAL A 25 0.97 -5.90 13.79
C VAL A 25 0.12 -5.74 15.05
N SER A 26 0.61 -6.20 16.21
CA SER A 26 -0.12 -6.11 17.49
C SER A 26 -0.57 -4.69 17.82
N THR A 27 0.35 -3.73 17.80
CA THR A 27 0.05 -2.31 18.09
C THR A 27 -1.03 -1.76 17.16
N ARG A 28 -0.91 -2.03 15.86
CA ARG A 28 -1.88 -1.51 14.90
C ARG A 28 -3.24 -2.17 15.07
N THR A 29 -3.29 -3.48 15.28
CA THR A 29 -4.52 -4.22 15.57
C THR A 29 -5.21 -3.66 16.83
N THR A 30 -4.48 -3.48 17.93
CA THR A 30 -5.03 -2.91 19.18
C THR A 30 -5.63 -1.52 18.96
N GLN A 31 -4.96 -0.66 18.18
CA GLN A 31 -5.47 0.67 17.85
C GLN A 31 -6.76 0.61 17.01
N VAL A 32 -6.81 -0.29 16.01
CA VAL A 32 -8.02 -0.48 15.19
C VAL A 32 -9.19 -0.96 16.07
N ILE A 33 -8.96 -1.98 16.90
CA ILE A 33 -9.98 -2.52 17.81
C ILE A 33 -10.47 -1.42 18.75
N SER A 34 -9.56 -0.69 19.40
CA SER A 34 -9.91 0.41 20.31
C SER A 34 -10.83 1.44 19.65
N LYS A 35 -10.55 1.84 18.40
CA LYS A 35 -11.39 2.79 17.67
C LYS A 35 -12.76 2.23 17.29
N LEU A 36 -12.85 0.94 16.94
CA LEU A 36 -14.12 0.30 16.57
C LEU A 36 -15.00 -0.06 17.77
N THR A 37 -14.41 -0.26 18.96
CA THR A 37 -15.15 -0.64 20.18
C THR A 37 -15.35 0.51 21.16
N SER A 38 -14.77 1.70 20.92
CA SER A 38 -14.98 2.85 21.79
C SER A 38 -16.44 3.25 21.74
N PRO A 39 -17.13 3.41 22.90
CA PRO A 39 -18.50 3.85 22.92
C PRO A 39 -18.58 5.29 22.41
N THR A 40 -19.05 5.46 21.18
CA THR A 40 -19.47 6.78 20.68
C THR A 40 -20.84 7.11 21.28
N PRO A 41 -21.02 8.27 21.92
CA PRO A 41 -22.34 8.77 22.28
C PRO A 41 -23.27 8.72 21.06
N GLU A 42 -24.57 8.50 21.25
CA GLU A 42 -25.51 8.40 20.12
C GLU A 42 -25.55 9.67 19.26
N ALA A 43 -25.21 10.83 19.84
CA ALA A 43 -25.09 12.12 19.16
C ALA A 43 -23.74 12.32 18.42
N ALA A 44 -22.78 11.40 18.56
CA ALA A 44 -21.46 11.53 17.94
C ALA A 44 -21.41 10.83 16.57
N SER A 45 -20.64 11.43 15.65
CA SER A 45 -20.38 10.89 14.32
C SER A 45 -19.81 9.46 14.41
N PRO A 46 -20.36 8.47 13.68
CA PRO A 46 -19.86 7.10 13.73
C PRO A 46 -18.37 7.03 13.33
N ALA A 47 -17.60 6.21 14.03
CA ALA A 47 -16.18 6.06 13.75
C ALA A 47 -15.94 5.15 12.53
N ILE A 48 -15.05 5.57 11.65
CA ILE A 48 -14.53 4.77 10.53
C ILE A 48 -13.02 4.71 10.67
N VAL A 49 -12.46 3.50 10.68
CA VAL A 49 -11.01 3.31 10.65
C VAL A 49 -10.57 3.12 9.21
N VAL A 50 -9.63 3.95 8.75
CA VAL A 50 -9.09 3.92 7.39
C VAL A 50 -7.67 3.41 7.46
N LEU A 51 -7.44 2.19 6.97
CA LEU A 51 -6.11 1.56 6.93
C LEU A 51 -5.57 1.60 5.50
N GLN A 52 -4.34 2.10 5.34
CA GLN A 52 -3.72 2.24 4.01
C GLN A 52 -2.33 1.65 3.95
N ALA A 53 -2.00 1.00 2.84
CA ALA A 53 -0.67 0.47 2.57
C ALA A 53 -0.31 0.52 1.08
N SER A 54 0.98 0.70 0.81
CA SER A 54 1.53 0.48 -0.53
C SER A 54 1.61 -1.01 -0.86
N ASN A 55 1.83 -1.34 -2.13
CA ASN A 55 2.00 -2.71 -2.61
C ASN A 55 2.97 -3.56 -1.77
N ARG A 56 4.06 -2.99 -1.24
CA ARG A 56 5.04 -3.73 -0.42
C ARG A 56 4.50 -4.17 0.93
N ASP A 57 3.53 -3.41 1.47
CA ASP A 57 3.01 -3.58 2.83
C ASP A 57 1.54 -4.07 2.83
N ALA A 58 0.96 -4.31 1.64
CA ALA A 58 -0.43 -4.71 1.47
C ALA A 58 -0.76 -6.02 2.20
N ASN A 59 0.13 -7.00 2.16
CA ASN A 59 -0.08 -8.27 2.89
C ASN A 59 -0.18 -8.03 4.41
N LYS A 60 0.69 -7.16 4.96
CA LYS A 60 0.64 -6.80 6.38
C LYS A 60 -0.64 -6.04 6.73
N LEU A 61 -1.10 -5.16 5.84
CA LEU A 61 -2.38 -4.45 5.99
C LEU A 61 -3.55 -5.43 6.10
N ILE A 62 -3.59 -6.45 5.24
CA ILE A 62 -4.59 -7.51 5.31
C ILE A 62 -4.49 -8.27 6.63
N THR A 63 -3.28 -8.66 7.06
CA THR A 63 -3.08 -9.33 8.35
C THR A 63 -3.64 -8.53 9.53
N VAL A 64 -3.32 -7.23 9.63
CA VAL A 64 -3.84 -6.34 10.66
C VAL A 64 -5.37 -6.28 10.62
N THR A 65 -5.93 -6.12 9.41
CA THR A 65 -7.37 -6.02 9.17
C THR A 65 -8.09 -7.29 9.65
N GLU A 66 -7.62 -8.46 9.24
CA GLU A 66 -8.27 -9.74 9.58
C GLU A 66 -8.16 -10.10 11.05
N ILE A 67 -7.03 -9.79 11.72
CA ILE A 67 -6.92 -9.98 13.17
C ILE A 67 -7.93 -9.06 13.89
N ALA A 68 -7.98 -7.77 13.53
CA ALA A 68 -8.87 -6.82 14.18
C ALA A 68 -10.35 -7.20 13.99
N LYS A 69 -10.76 -7.63 12.79
CA LYS A 69 -12.14 -8.08 12.53
C LYS A 69 -12.51 -9.27 13.39
N ARG A 70 -11.64 -10.29 13.50
CA ARG A 70 -11.90 -11.47 14.33
C ARG A 70 -12.10 -11.08 15.79
N ASP A 71 -11.22 -10.26 16.34
CA ASP A 71 -11.32 -9.82 17.74
C ASP A 71 -12.57 -8.98 18.02
N VAL A 72 -12.97 -8.10 17.10
CA VAL A 72 -14.19 -7.29 17.24
C VAL A 72 -15.45 -8.18 17.11
N LEU A 73 -15.43 -9.15 16.20
CA LEU A 73 -16.54 -10.09 16.03
C LEU A 73 -16.72 -11.00 17.27
N LEU A 74 -15.63 -11.45 17.89
CA LEU A 74 -15.66 -12.22 19.14
C LEU A 74 -16.30 -11.42 20.30
N LYS A 75 -16.28 -10.09 20.25
CA LYS A 75 -16.98 -9.21 21.20
C LYS A 75 -18.46 -8.99 20.85
N GLY A 76 -18.99 -9.69 19.84
CA GLY A 76 -20.38 -9.57 19.39
C GLY A 76 -20.66 -8.32 18.53
N ILE A 77 -19.62 -7.58 18.14
CA ILE A 77 -19.78 -6.36 17.33
C ILE A 77 -19.62 -6.73 15.85
N LYS A 78 -20.63 -6.40 15.05
CA LYS A 78 -20.56 -6.56 13.59
C LYS A 78 -19.57 -5.56 13.01
N VAL A 79 -18.79 -5.99 12.02
CA VAL A 79 -17.85 -5.13 11.30
C VAL A 79 -18.19 -5.12 9.82
N PHE A 80 -18.26 -3.92 9.24
CA PHE A 80 -18.44 -3.68 7.82
C PHE A 80 -17.12 -3.24 7.24
N GLN A 81 -16.72 -3.88 6.14
CA GLN A 81 -15.48 -3.59 5.43
C GLN A 81 -15.79 -3.08 4.03
N TYR A 82 -15.07 -2.05 3.62
CA TYR A 82 -15.06 -1.56 2.24
C TYR A 82 -13.60 -1.45 1.79
N THR A 83 -13.30 -1.90 0.57
CA THR A 83 -11.92 -1.95 0.08
C THR A 83 -11.82 -1.14 -1.21
N SER A 84 -10.79 -0.28 -1.30
CA SER A 84 -10.48 0.44 -2.53
C SER A 84 -9.03 0.24 -2.95
N LEU A 85 -8.80 0.20 -4.26
CA LEU A 85 -7.48 0.11 -4.86
C LEU A 85 -7.25 1.38 -5.68
N SER A 86 -6.15 2.08 -5.38
CA SER A 86 -5.73 3.27 -6.10
C SER A 86 -4.27 3.16 -6.50
N SER A 87 -3.76 4.14 -7.24
CA SER A 87 -2.35 4.23 -7.60
C SER A 87 -1.79 5.60 -7.25
N LEU A 88 -0.60 5.60 -6.64
CA LEU A 88 0.20 6.80 -6.41
C LEU A 88 1.33 6.84 -7.43
N MET A 89 1.40 7.91 -8.21
CA MET A 89 2.51 8.13 -9.13
C MET A 89 3.73 8.60 -8.33
N ILE A 90 4.81 7.83 -8.37
CA ILE A 90 6.08 8.18 -7.72
C ILE A 90 7.19 8.27 -8.76
N ASP A 91 8.17 9.12 -8.47
CA ASP A 91 9.41 9.20 -9.22
C ASP A 91 10.40 8.17 -8.66
N VAL A 92 10.90 7.30 -9.53
CA VAL A 92 11.85 6.24 -9.19
C VAL A 92 13.14 6.51 -9.94
N GLU A 93 14.26 6.54 -9.23
CA GLU A 93 15.58 6.67 -9.84
C GLU A 93 15.84 5.53 -10.83
N ARG A 94 16.35 5.89 -12.02
CA ARG A 94 16.76 4.92 -13.03
C ARG A 94 18.09 4.31 -12.61
N LYS A 95 18.09 3.02 -12.30
CA LYS A 95 19.32 2.27 -12.07
C LYS A 95 19.83 1.70 -13.40
N PRO A 96 21.15 1.74 -13.67
CA PRO A 96 21.73 1.05 -14.81
C PRO A 96 21.45 -0.44 -14.74
N ALA A 97 21.36 -1.10 -15.90
CA ALA A 97 21.22 -2.55 -15.94
C ALA A 97 22.44 -3.21 -15.25
N PRO A 98 22.24 -4.30 -14.49
CA PRO A 98 23.37 -5.06 -13.98
C PRO A 98 24.25 -5.50 -15.15
N LYS A 99 25.57 -5.34 -15.04
CA LYS A 99 26.49 -5.89 -16.03
C LYS A 99 26.22 -7.39 -16.17
N PRO A 100 26.14 -7.93 -17.39
CA PRO A 100 26.06 -9.37 -17.57
C PRO A 100 27.28 -10.02 -16.89
N PRO A 101 27.12 -11.23 -16.32
CA PRO A 101 28.25 -11.95 -15.77
C PRO A 101 29.29 -12.13 -16.88
N THR A 102 30.48 -11.58 -16.69
CA THR A 102 31.62 -11.81 -17.57
C THR A 102 31.94 -13.30 -17.49
N ALA A 103 31.54 -14.07 -18.50
CA ALA A 103 32.03 -15.41 -18.72
C ALA A 103 33.48 -15.29 -19.16
N ASN A 104 34.41 -15.04 -18.23
CA ASN A 104 35.85 -15.16 -18.43
C ASN A 104 36.55 -15.21 -17.06
N ALA A 105 36.36 -16.34 -16.39
CA ALA A 105 37.25 -16.83 -15.35
C ALA A 105 37.63 -18.29 -15.66
N ALA A 106 38.01 -18.58 -16.92
CA ALA A 106 38.78 -19.74 -17.36
C ALA A 106 38.94 -19.71 -18.88
N GLY A 107 40.18 -19.81 -19.38
CA GLY A 107 40.44 -20.30 -20.74
C GLY A 107 41.02 -19.27 -21.70
N ASP A 108 42.33 -19.37 -21.89
CA ASP A 108 43.07 -18.88 -23.05
C ASP A 108 42.50 -19.53 -24.34
N GLY A 109 42.13 -18.73 -25.34
CA GLY A 109 41.47 -19.24 -26.54
C GLY A 109 41.02 -18.15 -27.51
N ASP A 110 41.90 -17.87 -28.47
CA ASP A 110 41.75 -16.98 -29.62
C ASP A 110 40.44 -17.23 -30.40
N GLY A 111 39.66 -16.17 -30.60
CA GLY A 111 38.36 -16.21 -31.28
C GLY A 111 37.72 -14.83 -31.31
N GLU A 112 38.00 -14.07 -32.37
CA GLU A 112 37.37 -12.78 -32.66
C GLU A 112 35.84 -12.91 -32.74
N VAL A 113 35.16 -12.57 -31.64
CA VAL A 113 33.72 -12.29 -31.65
C VAL A 113 33.59 -10.78 -31.70
N SER A 114 33.13 -10.27 -32.85
CA SER A 114 32.79 -8.86 -33.08
C SER A 114 31.83 -8.37 -31.98
N ASP A 115 32.36 -7.55 -31.07
CA ASP A 115 31.72 -7.07 -29.83
C ASP A 115 30.77 -5.87 -30.06
N ASP A 116 30.39 -5.60 -31.31
CA ASP A 116 29.76 -4.35 -31.76
C ASP A 116 28.22 -4.35 -31.74
N ALA A 117 27.56 -5.32 -31.09
CA ALA A 117 26.12 -5.51 -31.25
C ALA A 117 25.23 -4.85 -30.18
N PHE A 118 25.75 -4.32 -29.07
CA PHE A 118 24.93 -3.57 -28.10
C PHE A 118 25.74 -2.46 -27.39
N GLN A 119 25.62 -1.23 -27.86
CA GLN A 119 26.13 -0.06 -27.12
C GLN A 119 25.42 0.02 -25.76
N THR A 120 26.16 -0.30 -24.69
CA THR A 120 25.66 -0.12 -23.33
C THR A 120 25.61 1.38 -23.04
N THR A 121 24.40 1.92 -22.99
CA THR A 121 24.15 3.31 -22.64
C THR A 121 24.80 3.64 -21.29
N GLY A 122 25.79 4.53 -21.30
CA GLY A 122 26.58 4.87 -20.12
C GLY A 122 25.75 5.45 -18.96
N GLU A 123 26.20 5.23 -17.73
CA GLU A 123 25.50 5.65 -16.51
C GLU A 123 25.17 7.16 -16.48
N ALA A 124 26.06 7.99 -17.05
CA ALA A 124 25.85 9.44 -17.17
C ALA A 124 24.62 9.80 -18.02
N TYR A 125 24.39 9.07 -19.12
CA TYR A 125 23.20 9.25 -19.95
C TYR A 125 21.94 8.72 -19.25
N ILE A 126 22.01 7.57 -18.57
CA ILE A 126 20.86 7.05 -17.82
C ILE A 126 20.43 8.03 -16.71
N LYS A 127 21.39 8.69 -16.07
CA LYS A 127 21.12 9.74 -15.07
C LYS A 127 20.56 11.02 -15.68
N SER A 128 20.97 11.39 -16.91
CA SER A 128 20.46 12.60 -17.59
C SER A 128 19.00 12.46 -18.05
N LEU A 129 18.48 11.24 -18.22
CA LEU A 129 17.07 10.98 -18.54
C LEU A 129 16.09 11.30 -17.40
N GLY A 130 16.60 11.63 -16.21
CA GLY A 130 15.78 11.95 -15.05
C GLY A 130 15.00 10.75 -14.47
N PRO A 131 14.20 10.98 -13.43
CA PRO A 131 13.49 9.91 -12.74
C PRO A 131 12.43 9.26 -13.64
N LYS A 132 12.23 7.95 -13.47
CA LYS A 132 11.16 7.19 -14.10
C LYS A 132 9.90 7.31 -13.25
N LYS A 133 8.81 7.82 -13.83
CA LYS A 133 7.48 7.77 -13.21
C LYS A 133 7.00 6.33 -13.11
N ARG A 134 6.51 5.93 -11.94
CA ARG A 134 5.95 4.61 -11.66
C ARG A 134 4.64 4.74 -10.91
N ALA A 135 3.60 4.08 -11.41
CA ALA A 135 2.36 3.90 -10.66
C ALA A 135 2.57 2.83 -9.58
N VAL A 136 2.46 3.20 -8.31
CA VAL A 136 2.53 2.27 -7.17
C VAL A 136 1.11 2.04 -6.65
N PRO A 137 0.63 0.78 -6.63
CA PRO A 137 -0.67 0.47 -6.05
C PRO A 137 -0.73 0.80 -4.56
N VAL A 138 -1.86 1.36 -4.13
CA VAL A 138 -2.19 1.66 -2.74
C VAL A 138 -3.53 1.02 -2.43
N LEU A 139 -3.52 0.10 -1.48
CA LEU A 139 -4.71 -0.56 -0.95
C LEU A 139 -5.21 0.24 0.25
N THR A 140 -6.50 0.58 0.24
CA THR A 140 -7.20 1.22 1.36
C THR A 140 -8.32 0.31 1.82
N VAL A 141 -8.39 0.08 3.13
CA VAL A 141 -9.46 -0.67 3.79
C VAL A 141 -10.15 0.25 4.78
N TYR A 142 -11.45 0.38 4.63
CA TYR A 142 -12.33 1.08 5.57
C TYR A 142 -13.03 0.06 6.45
N LEU A 143 -12.97 0.24 7.77
CA LEU A 143 -13.68 -0.59 8.75
C LEU A 143 -14.63 0.29 9.57
N ALA A 144 -15.86 -0.20 9.76
CA ALA A 144 -16.87 0.47 10.57
C ALA A 144 -17.72 -0.55 11.35
N ALA A 145 -18.23 -0.16 12.53
CA ALA A 145 -19.14 -0.99 13.32
C ALA A 145 -20.61 -0.91 12.82
N ARG A 146 -20.90 0.02 11.91
CA ARG A 146 -22.21 0.26 11.29
C ARG A 146 -22.05 0.37 9.77
N PRO A 147 -23.08 0.06 8.97
CA PRO A 147 -23.00 0.22 7.52
C PRO A 147 -22.84 1.70 7.15
N VAL A 148 -21.95 1.98 6.20
CA VAL A 148 -21.67 3.33 5.68
C VAL A 148 -22.18 3.40 4.25
N LYS A 149 -23.17 4.27 3.99
CA LYS A 149 -23.91 4.28 2.71
C LYS A 149 -23.02 4.72 1.56
N GLU A 150 -22.20 5.75 1.79
CA GLU A 150 -21.28 6.34 0.82
C GLU A 150 -20.22 5.32 0.39
N LEU A 151 -19.59 4.65 1.37
CA LEU A 151 -18.59 3.61 1.10
C LEU A 151 -19.22 2.38 0.44
N LYS A 152 -20.46 2.04 0.79
CA LYS A 152 -21.18 0.95 0.13
C LYS A 152 -21.47 1.28 -1.32
N ALA A 153 -21.97 2.48 -1.61
CA ALA A 153 -22.29 2.90 -2.96
C ALA A 153 -21.05 2.90 -3.89
N GLU A 154 -19.89 3.24 -3.35
CA GLU A 154 -18.64 3.30 -4.12
C GLU A 154 -17.92 1.94 -4.23
N PHE A 155 -17.90 1.15 -3.16
CA PHE A 155 -16.98 0.00 -3.04
C PHE A 155 -17.65 -1.35 -2.71
N GLY A 156 -18.97 -1.46 -2.68
CA GLY A 156 -19.64 -2.73 -2.35
C GLY A 156 -21.14 -2.78 -2.61
#